data_AF-M9LJT7-F1
#
_entry.id   AF-M9LJT7-F1
#
_cell.length_a   1.000
_cell.length_b   1.000
_cell.length_c   1.000
_cell.angle_alpha   90.00
_cell.angle_beta   90.00
_cell.angle_gamma   90.00
#
_symmetry.space_group_name_H-M   'P 1'
#
loop_
_entity.id
_entity.type
_entity.pdbx_description
1 polymer ?
#
loop_
_entity_poly.entity_id
_entity_poly.type
_entity_poly.pdbx_seq_one_letter_code
_entity_poly.pdbx_strand_id
1 'polypeptide(L)' 'MLNLDSSYDCSLTSQDVPKLKSELESLKRQVQTETSSKELQEAINRVENQLHFIKNKCSLR' A
#
# COMPACT_ATOMS: atom_id res chain seq x y z
N MET A 1 0.48 10.45 3.58
CA MET A 1 0.19 9.65 2.38
C MET A 1 1.41 9.74 1.48
N LEU A 2 2.09 8.62 1.17
CA LEU A 2 3.20 8.63 0.22
C LEU A 2 2.65 8.83 -1.20
N ASN A 3 3.07 9.89 -1.89
CA ASN A 3 2.84 10.03 -3.32
C ASN A 3 4.03 9.39 -4.03
N LEU A 4 3.83 8.16 -4.50
CA LEU A 4 4.84 7.42 -5.25
C LEU A 4 4.74 7.80 -6.72
N ASP A 5 5.84 8.28 -7.28
CA ASP A 5 5.98 8.56 -8.70
C ASP A 5 7.29 7.96 -9.25
N SER A 6 7.57 8.23 -10.52
CA SER A 6 8.76 7.75 -11.22
C SER A 6 10.08 8.21 -10.60
N SER A 7 10.09 9.13 -9.63
CA SER A 7 11.26 9.56 -8.84
C SER A 7 11.47 8.81 -7.51
N TYR A 8 10.52 7.96 -7.07
CA TYR A 8 10.66 7.14 -5.86
C TYR A 8 12.04 6.46 -5.72
N ASP A 9 12.69 6.62 -4.57
CA ASP A 9 13.99 6.02 -4.24
C ASP A 9 13.82 4.60 -3.69
N CYS A 10 14.35 3.61 -4.44
CA CYS A 10 14.28 2.20 -4.06
C CYS A 10 15.07 1.87 -2.78
N SER A 11 15.97 2.72 -2.31
CA SER A 11 16.67 2.55 -1.03
C SER A 11 15.68 2.55 0.16
N LEU A 12 14.55 3.27 0.03
CA LEU A 12 13.51 3.40 1.05
C LEU A 12 12.60 2.17 1.16
N THR A 13 12.68 1.25 0.20
CA THR A 13 11.86 0.02 0.14
C THR A 13 11.86 -0.75 1.46
N SER A 14 13.02 -0.89 2.09
CA SER A 14 13.20 -1.62 3.35
C SER A 14 12.38 -1.04 4.50
N GLN A 15 12.08 0.26 4.44
CA GLN A 15 11.26 0.97 5.42
C GLN A 15 9.80 1.08 4.99
N ASP A 16 9.54 1.37 3.71
CA ASP A 16 8.20 1.68 3.23
C ASP A 16 7.34 0.44 2.99
N VAL A 17 7.91 -0.64 2.44
CA VAL A 17 7.14 -1.86 2.15
C VAL A 17 6.53 -2.48 3.41
N PRO A 18 7.26 -2.63 4.54
CA PRO A 18 6.66 -3.10 5.78
C PRO A 18 5.54 -2.20 6.30
N LYS A 19 5.69 -0.88 6.20
CA LYS A 19 4.66 0.10 6.62
C LYS A 19 3.39 -0.06 5.79
N LEU A 20 3.52 -0.09 4.45
CA LEU A 20 2.40 -0.25 3.53
C LEU A 20 1.70 -1.61 3.72
N LYS A 21 2.46 -2.69 3.99
CA LYS A 21 1.87 -3.99 4.34
C LYS A 21 1.08 -3.93 5.64
N SER A 22 1.62 -3.29 6.68
CA SER A 22 0.92 -3.13 7.96
C SER A 22 -0.36 -2.29 7.82
N GLU A 23 -0.32 -1.24 7.01
CA GLU A 23 -1.48 -0.40 6.70
C GLU A 23 -2.55 -1.20 5.96
N LEU A 24 -2.15 -1.96 4.93
CA LEU A 24 -3.06 -2.83 4.17
C LEU A 24 -3.76 -3.84 5.08
N GLU A 25 -3.01 -4.50 5.97
CA GLU A 25 -3.57 -5.46 6.92
C GLU A 25 -4.54 -4.79 7.91
N SER A 26 -4.25 -3.57 8.34
CA SER A 26 -5.17 -2.81 9.20
C SER A 26 -6.49 -2.49 8.47
N LEU A 27 -6.41 -2.01 7.23
CA LEU A 27 -7.59 -1.68 6.43
C LEU A 27 -8.42 -2.94 6.12
N LYS A 28 -7.77 -4.06 5.80
CA LYS A 28 -8.44 -5.35 5.57
C LYS A 28 -9.15 -5.90 6.81
N ARG A 29 -8.63 -5.64 8.00
CA ARG A 29 -9.33 -5.97 9.26
C ARG A 29 -10.56 -5.09 9.47
N GLN A 30 -10.47 -3.80 9.16
CA GLN A 30 -11.62 -2.88 9.27
C GLN A 30 -12.77 -3.28 8.33
N VAL A 31 -12.46 -3.77 7.11
CA VAL A 31 -13.49 -4.26 6.16
C VAL A 31 -14.26 -5.45 6.72
N GLN A 32 -13.64 -6.28 7.56
CA GLN A 32 -14.31 -7.43 8.15
C GLN A 32 -15.27 -7.04 9.27
N THR A 33 -15.07 -5.88 9.89
CA THR A 33 -15.87 -5.40 11.03
C THR A 33 -16.93 -4.37 10.64
N GLU A 34 -16.71 -3.62 9.56
CA GLU A 34 -17.63 -2.59 9.07
C GLU A 34 -18.30 -3.06 7.78
N THR A 35 -19.59 -2.76 7.60
CA THR A 35 -20.33 -3.05 6.36
C THR A 35 -19.70 -2.27 5.21
N SER A 36 -18.78 -2.93 4.49
CA SER A 36 -18.05 -2.54 3.28
C SER A 36 -18.27 -1.09 2.81
N SER A 37 -17.57 -0.14 3.43
CA SER A 37 -17.55 1.25 2.97
C SER A 37 -16.73 1.35 1.69
N LYS A 38 -17.29 2.00 0.66
CA LYS A 38 -16.59 2.27 -0.60
C LYS A 38 -15.26 2.99 -0.36
N GLU A 39 -15.21 3.89 0.61
CA GLU A 39 -14.01 4.64 0.97
C GLU A 39 -12.89 3.73 1.51
N LEU A 40 -13.28 2.70 2.28
CA LEU A 40 -12.35 1.74 2.85
C LEU A 40 -11.78 0.82 1.77
N GLN A 41 -12.61 0.38 0.82
CA GLN A 41 -12.15 -0.36 -0.35
C GLN A 41 -11.21 0.47 -1.23
N GLU A 42 -11.51 1.76 -1.42
CA GLU A 42 -10.62 2.67 -2.15
C GLU A 42 -9.28 2.87 -1.41
N ALA A 43 -9.28 2.93 -0.07
CA ALA A 43 -8.04 2.99 0.71
C ALA A 43 -7.19 1.74 0.52
N ILE A 44 -7.79 0.55 0.56
CA ILE A 44 -7.12 -0.73 0.27
C ILE A 44 -6.51 -0.70 -1.13
N ASN A 45 -7.31 -0.36 -2.15
CA ASN A 45 -6.85 -0.32 -3.53
C ASN A 45 -5.67 0.65 -3.72
N ARG A 46 -5.69 1.80 -3.03
CA ARG A 46 -4.57 2.75 -3.06
C ARG A 46 -3.28 2.15 -2.51
N VAL A 47 -3.33 1.49 -1.34
CA VAL A 47 -2.15 0.88 -0.73
C VAL A 47 -1.62 -0.30 -1.56
N GLU A 48 -2.51 -1.11 -2.14
CA GLU A 48 -2.13 -2.21 -3.03
C GLU A 48 -1.43 -1.70 -4.30
N ASN A 49 -1.96 -0.64 -4.91
CA ASN A 49 -1.33 0.00 -6.06
C ASN A 49 0.07 0.56 -5.72
N GLN A 50 0.24 1.13 -4.53
CA GLN A 50 1.55 1.62 -4.05
C GLN A 50 2.55 0.47 -3.88
N LEU A 51 2.15 -0.63 -3.26
CA LEU A 51 2.98 -1.83 -3.13
C LEU A 51 3.36 -2.42 -4.49
N HIS A 52 2.41 -2.52 -5.41
CA HIS A 52 2.65 -3.02 -6.77
C HIS A 52 3.61 -2.10 -7.55
N PHE A 53 3.46 -0.78 -7.42
CA PHE A 53 4.37 0.19 -8.02
C PHE A 53 5.80 0.01 -7.51
N ILE A 54 6.00 -0.03 -6.18
CA ILE A 54 7.34 -0.23 -5.59
C ILE A 54 7.93 -1.57 -6.04
N LYS A 55 7.12 -2.64 -6.03
CA LYS A 55 7.56 -3.97 -6.45
C LYS A 55 8.09 -3.94 -7.88
N ASN A 56 7.33 -3.37 -8.81
CA ASN A 56 7.71 -3.31 -10.21
C ASN A 56 8.90 -2.39 -10.45
N LYS A 57 8.87 -1.18 -9.88
CA LYS A 57 9.92 -0.17 -10.08
C LYS A 57 11.26 -0.64 -9.53
N CYS A 58 11.26 -1.21 -8.32
CA CYS A 58 12.48 -1.62 -7.64
C CYS A 58 12.85 -3.08 -7.93
N SER A 59 12.17 -3.73 -8.89
CA SER A 59 12.43 -5.12 -9.29
C SER A 59 12.44 -6.12 -8.12
N LEU A 60 11.59 -5.87 -7.12
CA LEU A 60 11.47 -6.73 -5.94
C LEU A 60 10.71 -8.00 -6.36
N ARG A 61 11.23 -9.17 -6.01
CA ARG A 61 10.58 -10.45 -6.31
C ARG A 61 9.56 -10.83 -5.24
#